data_AF-A0A960MQY4-F1
#
_entry.id   AF-A0A960MQY4-F1
#
_cell.length_a   1.000
_cell.length_b   1.000
_cell.length_c   1.000
_cell.angle_alpha   90.00
_cell.angle_beta   90.00
_cell.angle_gamma   90.00
#
_symmetry.space_group_name_H-M   'P 1'
#
loop_
_entity.id
_entity.type
_entity.pdbx_description
1 polymer ?
#
loop_
_entity_poly.entity_id
_entity_poly.type
_entity_poly.pdbx_seq_one_letter_code
_entity_poly.pdbx_strand_id
1 'polypeptide(L)' 'MARPRHYVPALSRPVVAALYHEAKRHRLPMTRFVDRLLRESLQDTPGWHQASRDWPELASAPPCQDRPCG' A
#
# COMPACT_ATOMS: atom_id res chain seq x y z
N MET A 1 -1.09 -21.77 20.32
CA MET A 1 -1.13 -21.41 18.89
C MET A 1 -0.18 -20.25 18.67
N ALA A 2 0.87 -20.43 17.87
CA ALA A 2 1.78 -19.34 17.53
C ALA A 2 1.01 -18.32 16.66
N ARG A 3 0.83 -17.09 17.15
CA ARG A 3 0.31 -16.00 16.30
C ARG A 3 1.30 -15.82 15.14
N PRO A 4 0.86 -15.85 13.87
CA PRO A 4 1.75 -15.48 12.78
C PRO A 4 2.24 -14.05 13.06
N ARG A 5 3.55 -13.92 13.30
CA ARG A 5 4.24 -12.63 13.36
C ARG A 5 4.30 -12.09 11.93
N HIS A 6 3.16 -11.67 11.41
CA HIS A 6 3.18 -10.80 10.24
C HIS A 6 4.02 -9.60 10.62
N TYR A 7 5.03 -9.31 9.81
CA TYR A 7 5.80 -8.09 9.95
C TYR A 7 4.82 -6.92 9.85
N VAL A 8 4.60 -6.24 10.98
CA VAL A 8 3.87 -4.97 10.99
C VAL A 8 4.95 -3.89 10.95
N PRO A 9 5.16 -3.22 9.81
CA PRO A 9 6.08 -2.09 9.78
C PRO A 9 5.62 -1.08 10.82
N ALA A 10 6.49 -0.76 11.77
CA ALA A 10 6.20 0.22 12.81
C ALA A 10 6.27 1.62 12.20
N LEU A 11 5.18 2.06 11.56
CA LEU A 11 5.03 3.44 11.13
C LEU A 11 4.89 4.34 12.37
N SER A 12 5.58 5.48 12.36
CA SER A 12 5.50 6.43 13.46
C SER A 12 4.09 7.03 13.56
N ARG A 13 3.65 7.37 14.79
CA ARG A 13 2.33 7.98 15.03
C ARG A 13 2.06 9.23 14.17
N PRO A 14 3.02 10.15 13.96
CA PRO A 14 2.82 11.31 13.08
C PRO A 14 2.53 10.91 11.63
N VAL A 15 3.21 9.88 11.10
CA VAL A 15 2.99 9.39 9.73
C VAL A 15 1.61 8.76 9.61
N VAL A 16 1.20 7.95 10.59
CA VAL A 16 -0.15 7.36 10.59
C VAL A 16 -1.23 8.44 10.62
N ALA A 17 -1.05 9.51 11.41
CA ALA A 17 -1.98 10.64 11.44
C ALA A 17 -2.05 11.36 10.08
N ALA A 18 -0.90 11.63 9.45
CA ALA A 18 -0.84 12.23 8.12
C ALA A 18 -1.55 11.36 7.06
N LEU A 19 -1.28 10.06 7.05
CA LEU A 19 -1.93 9.10 6.15
C LEU A 19 -3.45 9.08 6.33
N TYR A 20 -3.93 9.12 7.58
CA TYR A 20 -5.37 9.16 7.86
C TYR A 20 -6.03 10.42 7.29
N HIS A 21 -5.45 11.59 7.56
CA HIS A 21 -6.02 12.87 7.09
C HIS A 21 -5.97 13.00 5.57
N GLU A 22 -4.87 12.58 4.94
CA GLU A 22 -4.75 12.66 3.48
C GLU A 22 -5.68 11.64 2.81
N ALA A 23 -5.76 10.40 3.28
CA ALA A 23 -6.71 9.43 2.77
C ALA A 23 -8.16 9.91 2.88
N LYS A 24 -8.53 10.55 4.00
CA LYS A 24 -9.84 11.17 4.19
C LYS A 24 -10.10 12.30 3.18
N ARG A 25 -9.10 13.15 2.89
CA ARG A 25 -9.17 14.21 1.88
C ARG A 25 -9.42 13.65 0.48
N HIS A 26 -8.79 12.53 0.13
CA HIS A 26 -8.99 11.80 -1.13
C HIS A 26 -10.24 10.91 -1.15
N ARG A 27 -10.99 10.82 -0.02
CA ARG A 27 -12.13 9.90 0.16
C ARG A 27 -11.78 8.43 -0.07
N LEU A 28 -10.57 8.04 0.32
CA LEU A 28 -10.06 6.68 0.21
C LEU A 28 -9.87 6.04 1.59
N PRO A 29 -10.06 4.72 1.73
CA PRO A 29 -9.54 3.99 2.87
C PRO A 29 -8.03 4.20 3.00
N MET A 30 -7.53 4.46 4.21
CA MET A 30 -6.10 4.73 4.47
C MET A 30 -5.18 3.65 3.90
N THR A 31 -5.57 2.38 4.00
CA THR A 31 -4.79 1.26 3.46
C THR A 31 -4.66 1.28 1.94
N ARG A 32 -5.72 1.70 1.22
CA ARG A 32 -5.67 1.87 -0.24
C ARG A 32 -4.83 3.07 -0.63
N PHE A 33 -4.95 4.16 0.12
CA PHE A 33 -4.12 5.35 -0.09
C PHE A 33 -2.63 5.03 0.09
N VAL A 34 -2.28 4.26 1.13
CA VAL A 34 -0.91 3.79 1.37
C VAL A 34 -0.45 2.86 0.25
N ASP A 35 -1.25 1.87 -0.16
CA ASP A 35 -0.89 0.97 -1.27
C ASP A 35 -0.61 1.77 -2.55
N ARG A 36 -1.47 2.74 -2.88
CA ARG A 36 -1.27 3.64 -4.02
C ARG A 36 0.04 4.43 -3.91
N LEU A 37 0.26 5.09 -2.77
CA LEU A 37 1.47 5.89 -2.54
C LEU A 37 2.73 5.03 -2.65
N LEU A 38 2.71 3.82 -2.08
CA LEU A 38 3.83 2.89 -2.14
C LEU A 38 4.08 2.42 -3.57
N ARG A 39 3.05 2.04 -4.32
CA ARG A 39 3.18 1.67 -5.74
C ARG A 39 3.79 2.80 -6.57
N GLU A 40 3.25 4.02 -6.44
CA GLU A 40 3.77 5.19 -7.16
C GLU A 40 5.23 5.49 -6.79
N SER A 41 5.62 5.28 -5.52
CA SER A 41 7.00 5.53 -5.06
C SER A 41 7.99 4.42 -5.40
N LEU A 42 7.52 3.17 -5.52
CA LEU A 42 8.36 2.00 -5.75
C LEU A 42 8.41 1.59 -7.21
N GLN A 43 7.46 2.03 -8.03
CA GLN A 43 7.48 1.79 -9.47
C GLN A 43 8.85 2.18 -10.04
N ASP A 44 9.41 1.30 -10.88
CA ASP A 44 10.72 1.43 -11.52
C ASP A 44 11.94 1.41 -10.58
N THR A 45 11.76 1.11 -9.30
CA THR A 45 12.90 0.83 -8.41
C THR A 45 13.48 -0.56 -8.68
N PRO A 46 14.78 -0.81 -8.42
CA PRO A 46 15.37 -2.15 -8.52
C PRO A 46 14.63 -3.19 -7.69
N GLY A 47 14.12 -2.80 -6.51
CA GLY A 47 13.33 -3.67 -5.65
C GLY A 47 12.00 -4.08 -6.31
N TRP A 48 11.34 -3.16 -7.00
CA TRP A 48 10.13 -3.46 -7.77
C TRP A 48 10.40 -4.39 -8.94
N HIS A 49 11.49 -4.18 -9.70
CA HIS A 49 11.88 -5.07 -10.79
C HIS A 49 12.28 -6.47 -10.32
N GLN A 50 12.88 -6.59 -9.13
CA GLN A 50 13.16 -7.90 -8.55
C GLN A 50 11.86 -8.57 -8.12
N ALA A 51 11.00 -7.85 -7.38
CA ALA A 51 9.73 -8.39 -6.90
C ALA A 51 8.80 -8.80 -8.04
N SER A 52 8.79 -8.10 -9.17
CA SER A 52 7.95 -8.46 -10.33
C SER A 52 8.38 -9.75 -11.03
N ARG A 53 9.63 -10.20 -10.85
CA ARG A 53 10.10 -11.51 -11.32
C ARG A 53 9.56 -12.64 -10.44
N ASP A 54 9.55 -12.40 -9.13
CA ASP A 54 9.12 -13.37 -8.13
C ASP A 54 7.59 -13.44 -8.00
N TRP A 55 6.90 -12.32 -8.27
CA TRP A 55 5.45 -12.13 -8.18
C TRP A 55 4.89 -11.46 -9.43
N PRO A 56 4.60 -12.23 -10.51
CA PRO A 56 4.11 -11.70 -11.79
C PRO A 56 2.79 -10.92 -11.68
N GLU A 57 1.98 -11.14 -10.64
CA GLU A 57 0.77 -10.37 -10.36
C GLU A 57 1.04 -8.89 -10.08
N LEU A 58 2.25 -8.51 -9.62
CA LEU A 58 2.63 -7.10 -9.44
C LEU A 58 2.65 -6.34 -10.77
N ALA A 59 2.94 -7.03 -11.88
CA ALA A 59 2.96 -6.43 -13.22
C ALA A 59 1.57 -6.34 -13.85
N SER A 60 0.62 -7.16 -13.42
CA SER A 60 -0.71 -7.31 -14.02
C SER A 60 -1.86 -6.80 -13.14
N ALA A 61 -1.63 -6.53 -11.86
CA ALA A 61 -2.67 -6.05 -10.97
C ALA A 61 -3.08 -4.61 -11.31
N PRO A 62 -4.35 -4.37 -11.71
CA PRO A 62 -4.84 -3.00 -11.80
C PRO A 62 -4.74 -2.32 -10.42
N PRO A 63 -4.56 -0.99 -10.35
CA PRO A 63 -4.68 -0.28 -9.09
C PRO A 63 -6.02 -0.67 -8.46
N CYS A 64 -6.00 -1.00 -7.16
CA CYS A 64 -7.19 -1.39 -6.39
C CYS A 64 -8.29 -0.36 -6.63
N GLN A 65 -9.25 -0.69 -7.50
CA GLN A 65 -10.16 0.30 -8.06
C GLN A 65 -11.03 0.92 -6.95
N ASP A 66 -11.19 2.24 -7.04
CA ASP A 66 -12.00 3.08 -6.16
C ASP A 66 -13.49 2.77 -6.33
N ARG A 67 -13.93 1.58 -5.90
CA ARG A 67 -15.35 1.37 -5.64
C ARG A 67 -15.68 2.07 -4.33
N PRO A 68 -16.55 3.11 -4.34
CA PRO A 68 -17.09 3.63 -3.09
C PRO A 68 -17.82 2.49 -2.40
N CYS A 69 -17.42 2.20 -1.16
CA CYS A 69 -18.23 1.36 -0.29
C CYS A 69 -19.54 2.12 -0.06
N GLY A 70 -20.64 1.60 -0.59
CA GLY A 70 -21.99 2.00 -0.18
C GLY A 70 -22.29 1.53 1.24
#